data_AF-A0AA43ULI1-F1
#
_entry.id   AF-A0AA43ULI1-F1
#
_cell.length_a   1.000
_cell.length_b   1.000
_cell.length_c   1.000
_cell.angle_alpha   90.00
_cell.angle_beta   90.00
_cell.angle_gamma   90.00
#
_symmetry.space_group_name_H-M   'P 1'
#
loop_
_entity.id
_entity.type
_entity.pdbx_description
1 polymer ?
#
loop_
_entity_poly.entity_id
_entity_poly.type
_entity_poly.pdbx_seq_one_letter_code
_entity_poly.pdbx_strand_id
1 'polypeptide(L)'
;MERRDRSTIVSIRIPDGLLEKIEADVEGSGDFTSRADYILAAIRHFEEYRIRILAERKAAYGDVDYEAPSGSVQLRNNEVKG
;
A
#
# COMPACT_ATOMS: atom_id res chain seq x y z
N MET A 1 0.61 -16.78 32.84
CA MET A 1 1.09 -15.60 32.10
C MET A 1 0.21 -15.45 30.87
N GLU A 2 -0.83 -14.61 30.95
CA GLU A 2 -1.74 -14.39 29.82
C GLU A 2 -0.99 -13.69 28.68
N ARG A 3 -0.93 -14.32 27.51
CA ARG A 3 -0.54 -13.64 26.27
C ARG A 3 -1.68 -12.67 25.94
N ARG A 4 -1.51 -11.39 26.30
CA ARG A 4 -2.39 -10.32 25.81
C ARG A 4 -2.20 -10.26 24.31
N ASP A 5 -3.18 -10.77 23.58
CA ASP A 5 -3.25 -10.64 22.14
C ASP A 5 -3.36 -9.15 21.82
N ARG A 6 -2.29 -8.55 21.28
CA ARG A 6 -2.25 -7.13 20.92
C ARG A 6 -2.59 -6.98 19.44
N SER A 7 -3.69 -7.56 19.01
CA SER A 7 -4.20 -7.32 17.66
C SER A 7 -4.84 -5.91 17.64
N THR A 8 -4.29 -5.02 16.83
CA THR A 8 -4.92 -3.73 16.55
C THR A 8 -5.85 -3.93 15.37
N ILE A 9 -7.16 -3.74 15.59
CA ILE A 9 -8.16 -3.81 14.51
C ILE A 9 -8.18 -2.46 13.81
N VAL A 10 -7.93 -2.45 12.50
CA VAL A 10 -7.99 -1.26 11.65
C VAL A 10 -9.12 -1.43 10.65
N SER A 11 -10.00 -0.43 10.56
CA SER A 11 -11.04 -0.36 9.53
C SER A 11 -10.63 0.61 8.45
N ILE A 12 -10.75 0.21 7.18
CA ILE A 12 -10.43 1.04 6.02
C ILE A 12 -11.62 1.12 5.07
N ARG A 13 -11.75 2.23 4.36
CA ARG A 13 -12.71 2.36 3.26
C ARG A 13 -11.98 2.11 1.95
N ILE A 14 -12.55 1.25 1.12
CA ILE A 14 -11.97 0.86 -0.17
C ILE A 14 -12.98 1.25 -1.26
N PRO A 15 -12.56 1.91 -2.35
CA PRO A 15 -13.42 2.17 -3.49
C PRO A 15 -13.91 0.88 -4.15
N ASP A 16 -15.15 0.86 -4.62
CA ASP A 16 -15.80 -0.35 -5.15
C ASP A 16 -14.99 -1.02 -6.26
N GLY A 17 -14.49 -0.26 -7.24
CA GLY A 17 -13.69 -0.83 -8.34
C GLY A 17 -12.34 -1.43 -7.91
N LEU A 18 -11.83 -1.11 -6.72
CA LEU A 18 -10.68 -1.79 -6.13
C LEU A 18 -11.09 -3.03 -5.33
N LEU A 19 -12.23 -2.95 -4.64
CA LEU A 19 -12.79 -4.10 -3.93
C LEU A 19 -13.10 -5.25 -4.90
N GLU A 20 -13.70 -4.97 -6.06
CA GLU A 20 -13.99 -5.97 -7.09
C GLU A 20 -12.74 -6.71 -7.56
N LYS A 21 -11.61 -6.00 -7.69
CA LYS A 21 -10.33 -6.62 -8.08
C LYS A 21 -9.79 -7.52 -6.98
N ILE A 22 -9.86 -7.08 -5.73
CA ILE A 22 -9.44 -7.87 -4.57
C ILE A 22 -10.29 -9.15 -4.48
N GLU A 23 -11.60 -9.04 -4.68
CA GLU A 23 -12.51 -10.19 -4.69
C GLU A 23 -12.15 -11.17 -5.81
N ALA A 24 -11.95 -10.67 -7.03
CA ALA A 24 -11.54 -11.50 -8.17
C ALA A 24 -10.21 -12.21 -7.94
N ASP A 25 -9.23 -11.55 -7.33
CA ASP A 25 -7.92 -12.14 -7.03
C ASP A 25 -8.02 -13.21 -5.94
N VAL A 26 -8.80 -12.97 -4.88
CA VAL A 26 -9.02 -13.94 -3.79
C VAL A 26 -9.74 -15.19 -4.31
N GLU A 27 -10.75 -15.02 -5.15
CA GLU A 27 -11.53 -16.13 -5.70
C GLU A 27 -10.78 -16.87 -6.82
N GLY A 28 -10.00 -16.15 -7.64
CA GLY A 28 -9.37 -16.70 -8.83
C GLY A 28 -8.01 -17.34 -8.60
N SER A 29 -7.21 -16.84 -7.66
CA SER A 29 -5.85 -17.36 -7.41
C SER A 29 -5.81 -18.54 -6.45
N GLY A 30 -6.70 -18.55 -5.45
CA GLY A 30 -6.60 -19.47 -4.30
C GLY A 30 -5.41 -19.19 -3.38
N ASP A 31 -4.63 -18.14 -3.64
CA ASP A 31 -3.43 -17.79 -2.87
C ASP A 31 -3.77 -17.13 -1.53
N PHE A 32 -5.03 -16.66 -1.37
CA PHE A 32 -5.48 -15.91 -0.21
C PHE A 32 -6.74 -16.51 0.37
N THR A 33 -6.75 -16.73 1.69
CA THR A 33 -7.92 -17.28 2.41
C THR A 33 -9.02 -16.23 2.61
N SER A 34 -8.66 -14.95 2.62
CA SER A 34 -9.60 -13.86 2.80
C SER A 34 -9.12 -12.56 2.14
N ARG A 35 -10.03 -11.60 2.00
CA ARG A 35 -9.71 -10.22 1.57
C ARG A 35 -8.70 -9.56 2.51
N ALA A 36 -8.81 -9.84 3.81
CA ALA A 36 -7.88 -9.30 4.80
C ALA A 36 -6.46 -9.83 4.58
N ASP A 37 -6.33 -11.13 4.28
CA ASP A 37 -5.03 -11.74 3.99
C ASP A 37 -4.41 -11.17 2.71
N TYR A 38 -5.22 -11.00 1.67
CA TYR A 38 -4.79 -10.31 0.44
C TYR A 38 -4.28 -8.90 0.74
N ILE A 39 -5.05 -8.10 1.47
CA ILE A 39 -4.69 -6.72 1.80
C ILE A 39 -3.39 -6.68 2.63
N LEU A 40 -3.24 -7.58 3.60
CA LEU A 40 -2.02 -7.68 4.40
C LEU A 40 -0.80 -8.06 3.55
N ALA A 41 -0.96 -9.01 2.63
CA ALA A 41 0.09 -9.39 1.69
C ALA A 41 0.48 -8.22 0.78
N ALA A 42 -0.51 -7.50 0.24
CA ALA A 42 -0.28 -6.31 -0.59
C ALA A 42 0.49 -5.21 0.16
N ILE A 43 0.14 -4.96 1.43
CA ILE A 43 0.85 -3.99 2.28
C ILE A 43 2.32 -4.40 2.48
N ARG A 44 2.58 -5.68 2.79
CA ARG A 44 3.95 -6.20 2.95
C ARG A 44 4.75 -6.09 1.67
N HIS A 45 4.15 -6.46 0.55
CA HIS A 45 4.81 -6.37 -0.75
C HIS A 45 5.16 -4.92 -1.12
N PHE A 46 4.25 -3.98 -0.82
CA PHE A 46 4.53 -2.56 -1.00
C PHE A 46 5.68 -2.08 -0.10
N GLU A 47 5.73 -2.53 1.16
CA GLU A 47 6.83 -2.20 2.08
C GLU A 47 8.18 -2.70 1.56
N GLU A 48 8.24 -3.95 1.11
CA GLU A 48 9.44 -4.54 0.50
C GLU A 48 9.88 -3.75 -0.75
N TYR A 49 8.92 -3.42 -1.62
CA TYR A 49 9.17 -2.61 -2.80
C TYR A 49 9.70 -1.21 -2.44
N ARG A 50 9.12 -0.57 -1.42
CA ARG A 50 9.58 0.73 -0.92
C ARG A 50 11.01 0.63 -0.36
N ILE A 51 11.31 -0.38 0.45
CA ILE A 51 12.66 -0.61 1.00
C ILE A 51 13.65 -0.78 -0.14
N ARG A 52 13.31 -1.59 -1.15
CA ARG A 52 14.14 -1.81 -2.32
C ARG A 52 14.43 -0.51 -3.08
N ILE A 53 13.42 0.31 -3.36
CA ILE A 53 13.61 1.61 -4.01
C ILE A 53 14.53 2.52 -3.19
N LEU A 54 14.36 2.57 -1.88
CA LEU A 54 15.20 3.39 -1.01
C LEU A 54 16.66 2.93 -1.04
N ALA A 55 16.89 1.61 -1.02
CA ALA A 55 18.22 1.04 -1.15
C ALA A 55 18.85 1.35 -2.52
N GLU A 56 18.09 1.19 -3.61
CA GLU A 56 18.53 1.52 -4.98
C GLU A 56 18.90 3.01 -5.10
N ARG A 57 18.08 3.91 -4.53
CA ARG A 57 18.37 5.34 -4.51
C ARG A 57 19.61 5.66 -3.68
N LYS A 58 19.76 5.07 -2.50
CA LYS A 58 20.96 5.26 -1.67
C LYS A 58 22.23 4.79 -2.40
N ALA A 59 22.16 3.66 -3.10
CA ALA A 59 23.27 3.15 -3.90
C ALA A 59 23.58 4.05 -5.12
N ALA A 60 22.56 4.59 -5.77
CA ALA A 60 22.72 5.41 -6.98
C ALA A 60 23.22 6.83 -6.67
N TYR A 61 22.83 7.41 -5.53
CA TYR A 61 23.12 8.82 -5.23
C TYR A 61 24.14 9.02 -4.09
N GLY A 62 24.49 8.00 -3.29
CA GLY A 62 25.30 8.17 -2.08
C GLY A 62 24.53 8.87 -0.95
N ASP A 63 25.16 9.14 0.20
CA ASP A 63 24.59 9.86 1.37
C ASP A 63 24.31 11.36 1.06
N VAL A 64 23.67 11.66 -0.07
CA VAL A 64 22.95 12.92 -0.23
C VAL A 64 21.62 12.71 0.46
N ASP A 65 21.36 13.49 1.52
CA ASP A 65 20.07 13.53 2.20
C ASP A 65 18.96 13.83 1.19
N TYR A 66 18.39 12.76 0.63
CA TYR A 66 17.29 12.86 -0.31
C TYR A 66 16.03 13.12 0.51
N GLU A 67 15.76 14.39 0.80
CA GLU A 67 14.44 14.82 1.24
C GLU A 67 13.45 14.46 0.13
N ALA A 68 12.66 13.41 0.37
CA ALA A 68 11.54 13.10 -0.50
C ALA A 68 10.64 14.35 -0.57
N PRO A 69 10.26 14.83 -1.77
CA PRO A 69 9.36 15.96 -1.85
C PRO A 69 8.08 15.58 -1.11
N SER A 70 7.73 16.34 -0.07
CA SER A 70 6.46 16.24 0.65
C SER A 70 5.33 16.79 -0.23
N GLY A 71 5.17 16.17 -1.40
CA GLY A 71 4.10 16.45 -2.33
C GLY A 71 2.80 15.93 -1.74
N SER A 72 2.12 16.75 -0.95
CA SER A 72 0.67 16.66 -0.87
C SER A 72 0.15 16.74 -2.31
N VAL A 73 -0.37 15.63 -2.83
CA VAL A 73 -1.00 15.58 -4.14
C VAL A 73 -2.26 16.45 -4.04
N GLN A 74 -2.11 17.74 -4.29
CA GLN A 74 -3.23 18.62 -4.59
C GLN A 74 -3.72 18.22 -5.99
N LEU A 75 -4.67 17.28 -6.02
CA LEU A 75 -5.51 17.02 -7.18
C LEU A 75 -6.18 18.34 -7.56
N ARG A 76 -5.57 19.11 -8.45
CA ARG A 76 -6.20 20.29 -9.03
C ARG A 76 -7.35 19.79 -9.89
N ASN A 77 -8.57 20.03 -9.43
CA ASN A 77 -9.80 19.88 -10.19
C ASN A 77 -9.62 20.59 -11.54
N ASN A 78 -9.61 19.80 -12.61
CA ASN A 78 -9.58 20.29 -13.97
C ASN A 78 -11.00 20.78 -14.31
N GLU A 79 -11.31 22.04 -14.04
CA GLU A 79 -12.49 22.68 -14.63
C GLU A 79 -12.20 22.91 -16.11
N VAL A 80 -12.69 21.98 -16.95
CA VAL A 80 -12.80 22.19 -18.39
C VAL A 80 -13.92 23.21 -18.60
N LYS A 81 -13.57 24.47 -18.84
CA LYS A 81 -14.49 25.46 -19.41
C LYS A 81 -14.48 25.34 -20.92
N GLY A 82 -15.67 25.17 -21.49
CA GLY A 82 -15.92 25.25 -22.93
C GLY A 82 -16.00 26.66 -23.47
#